data_AF-A0A8S3JC02-F1
#
_entry.id   AF-A0A8S3JC02-F1
#
_cell.length_a   1.000
_cell.length_b   1.000
_cell.length_c   1.000
_cell.angle_alpha   90.00
_cell.angle_beta   90.00
_cell.angle_gamma   90.00
#
_symmetry.space_group_name_H-M   'P 1'
#
loop_
_entity.id
_entity.type
_entity.pdbx_description
1 polymer ?
#
loop_
_entity_poly.entity_id
_entity_poly.type
_entity_poly.pdbx_seq_one_letter_code
_entity_poly.pdbx_strand_id
1 'polypeptide(L)'
;REKDEIAAAEATLVYHGVSHGISYLAQQCTTTVLKNLFSSSSIASSLSCGRTKAAAIATDILAPYFTHHVIQEMKLAFYYSLSFDASNKGNLKTYPFCVQYFSDVGVKKAIIDLIDDSSESAIDIHRNARQILDKYELNLYGLTAIGADNANVNMGEYHSVFALFRDEKPTLLK
;
A
#
# COMPACT_ATOMS: atom_id res chain seq x y z
N ARG A 1 28.31 -5.70 11.64
CA ARG A 1 28.37 -6.81 10.68
C ARG A 1 27.40 -7.93 11.04
N GLU A 2 27.68 -8.77 12.04
CA GLU A 2 26.76 -9.90 12.37
C GLU A 2 25.34 -9.44 12.76
N LYS A 3 25.21 -8.38 13.56
CA LYS A 3 23.90 -7.78 13.88
C LYS A 3 23.13 -7.32 12.62
N ASP A 4 23.84 -6.77 11.65
CA ASP A 4 23.24 -6.29 10.40
C ASP A 4 22.82 -7.47 9.52
N GLU A 5 23.61 -8.56 9.50
CA GLU A 5 23.29 -9.81 8.82
C GLU A 5 22.05 -10.49 9.43
N ILE A 6 21.91 -10.47 10.76
CA ILE A 6 20.70 -10.95 11.44
C ILE A 6 19.48 -10.10 11.07
N ALA A 7 19.61 -8.76 11.12
CA ALA A 7 18.53 -7.86 10.76
C ALA A 7 18.10 -8.04 9.29
N ALA A 8 19.06 -8.20 8.38
CA ALA A 8 18.80 -8.47 6.97
C ALA A 8 18.09 -9.82 6.77
N ALA A 9 18.50 -10.87 7.50
CA ALA A 9 17.83 -12.17 7.44
C ALA A 9 16.38 -12.08 7.92
N GLU A 10 16.11 -11.39 9.02
CA GLU A 10 14.76 -11.20 9.53
C GLU A 10 13.90 -10.35 8.58
N ALA A 11 14.44 -9.25 8.03
CA ALA A 11 13.76 -8.44 7.03
C ALA A 11 13.43 -9.25 5.77
N THR A 12 14.35 -10.11 5.33
CA THR A 12 14.15 -11.01 4.18
C THR A 12 13.04 -12.02 4.45
N LEU A 13 13.02 -12.64 5.64
CA LEU A 13 11.97 -13.57 6.01
C LEU A 13 10.60 -12.88 6.07
N VAL A 14 10.53 -11.65 6.58
CA VAL A 14 9.27 -10.90 6.64
C VAL A 14 8.82 -10.48 5.24
N TYR A 15 9.73 -10.00 4.40
CA TYR A 15 9.45 -9.65 3.01
C TYR A 15 8.92 -10.85 2.22
N HIS A 16 9.56 -12.01 2.34
CA HIS A 16 9.07 -13.25 1.76
C HIS A 16 7.66 -13.60 2.27
N GLY A 17 7.46 -13.49 3.59
CA GLY A 17 6.16 -13.74 4.19
C GLY A 17 5.05 -12.85 3.64
N VAL A 18 5.28 -11.54 3.55
CA VAL A 18 4.33 -10.57 2.97
C VAL A 18 4.07 -10.87 1.50
N SER A 19 5.12 -11.16 0.73
CA SER A 19 5.03 -11.39 -0.73
C SER A 19 4.22 -12.64 -1.09
N HIS A 20 4.17 -13.62 -0.19
CA HIS A 20 3.45 -14.88 -0.39
C HIS A 20 2.22 -15.04 0.52
N GLY A 21 1.81 -14.00 1.24
CA GLY A 21 0.62 -14.04 2.11
C GLY A 21 0.76 -15.01 3.30
N ILE A 22 1.98 -15.23 3.79
CA ILE A 22 2.25 -16.10 4.93
C ILE A 22 1.87 -15.37 6.22
N SER A 23 1.05 -16.02 7.05
CA SER A 23 0.63 -15.43 8.33
C SER A 23 1.82 -15.19 9.28
N TYR A 24 1.75 -14.13 10.09
CA TYR A 24 2.77 -13.89 11.12
C TYR A 24 2.81 -14.96 12.22
N LEU A 25 1.74 -15.76 12.37
CA LEU A 25 1.74 -16.96 13.22
C LEU A 25 2.64 -18.06 12.63
N ALA A 26 2.53 -18.30 11.32
CA ALA A 26 3.42 -19.23 10.62
C ALA A 26 4.87 -18.72 10.62
N GLN A 27 5.09 -17.41 10.54
CA GLN A 27 6.43 -16.81 10.65
C GLN A 27 7.11 -17.14 11.98
N GLN A 28 6.38 -17.06 13.09
CA GLN A 28 6.93 -17.42 14.40
C GLN A 28 7.37 -18.90 14.45
N CYS A 29 6.57 -19.80 13.87
CA CYS A 29 6.95 -21.21 13.74
C CYS A 29 8.19 -21.37 12.85
N THR A 30 8.23 -20.66 11.72
CA THR A 30 9.34 -20.68 10.76
C THR A 30 10.66 -20.30 11.41
N THR A 31 10.68 -19.25 12.24
CA THR A 31 11.88 -18.85 13.00
C THR A 31 12.41 -19.97 13.89
N THR A 32 11.52 -20.71 14.57
CA THR A 32 11.90 -21.87 15.40
C THR A 32 12.44 -23.02 14.56
N VAL A 33 11.81 -23.31 13.41
CA VAL A 33 12.25 -24.36 12.49
C VAL A 33 13.64 -24.05 11.93
N LEU A 34 13.87 -22.80 11.48
CA LEU A 34 15.17 -22.38 10.94
C LEU A 34 16.30 -22.52 11.97
N LYS A 35 16.05 -22.19 13.24
CA LYS A 35 17.01 -22.41 14.33
C LYS A 35 17.42 -23.87 14.48
N ASN A 36 16.45 -24.77 14.38
CA ASN A 36 16.68 -26.20 14.55
C ASN A 36 17.37 -26.82 13.34
N LEU A 37 16.97 -26.46 12.13
CA LEU A 37 17.55 -26.96 10.89
C LEU A 37 18.99 -26.47 10.67
N PHE A 38 19.27 -25.22 11.07
CA PHE A 38 20.56 -24.58 10.86
C PHE A 38 21.25 -24.26 12.19
N SER A 39 21.28 -25.23 13.10
CA SER A 39 21.81 -25.06 14.47
C SER A 39 23.28 -24.66 14.54
N SER A 40 24.08 -24.95 13.51
CA SER A 40 25.48 -24.52 13.40
C SER A 40 25.66 -23.08 12.89
N SER A 41 24.60 -22.43 12.39
CA SER A 41 24.65 -21.06 11.90
C SER A 41 24.43 -20.07 13.04
N SER A 42 25.39 -19.16 13.25
CA SER A 42 25.26 -18.10 14.25
C SER A 42 24.06 -17.18 13.94
N ILE A 43 23.87 -16.83 12.66
CA ILE A 43 22.73 -16.03 12.20
C ILE A 43 21.41 -16.73 12.54
N ALA A 44 21.26 -18.02 12.16
CA ALA A 44 20.01 -18.75 12.37
C ALA A 44 19.68 -18.89 13.86
N SER A 45 20.65 -19.30 14.68
CA SER A 45 20.48 -19.44 16.13
C SER A 45 20.11 -18.11 16.82
N SER A 46 20.59 -16.98 16.29
CA SER A 46 20.30 -15.63 16.77
C SER A 46 19.00 -15.00 16.24
N LEU A 47 18.27 -15.62 15.30
CA LEU A 47 17.00 -15.09 14.82
C LEU A 47 16.01 -14.89 15.99
N SER A 48 15.27 -13.79 16.03
CA SER A 48 14.27 -13.53 17.07
C SER A 48 12.96 -13.00 16.51
N CYS A 49 12.75 -13.20 15.19
CA CYS A 49 11.58 -12.74 14.45
C CYS A 49 10.33 -13.58 14.74
N GLY A 50 9.71 -13.32 15.89
CA GLY A 50 8.35 -13.77 16.19
C GLY A 50 7.30 -12.87 15.57
N ARG A 51 6.01 -13.17 15.83
CA ARG A 51 4.85 -12.46 15.26
C ARG A 51 4.93 -10.93 15.40
N THR A 52 5.19 -10.43 16.61
CA THR A 52 5.18 -8.98 16.89
C THR A 52 6.29 -8.25 16.14
N LYS A 53 7.49 -8.86 16.10
CA LYS A 53 8.64 -8.29 15.37
C LYS A 53 8.41 -8.35 13.86
N ALA A 54 7.83 -9.43 13.35
CA ALA A 54 7.47 -9.56 11.95
C ALA A 54 6.45 -8.50 11.52
N ALA A 55 5.41 -8.26 12.34
CA ALA A 55 4.44 -7.20 12.10
C ALA A 55 5.12 -5.82 12.06
N ALA A 56 5.94 -5.48 13.07
CA ALA A 56 6.65 -4.21 13.11
C ALA A 56 7.61 -4.02 11.93
N ILE A 57 8.35 -5.06 11.51
CA ILE A 57 9.19 -5.00 10.30
C ILE A 57 8.33 -4.72 9.07
N ALA A 58 7.19 -5.39 8.93
CA ALA A 58 6.31 -5.18 7.78
C ALA A 58 5.71 -3.76 7.77
N THR A 59 5.19 -3.28 8.91
CA THR A 59 4.44 -2.01 8.99
C THR A 59 5.34 -0.79 9.13
N ASP A 60 6.45 -0.91 9.85
CA ASP A 60 7.25 0.26 10.27
C ASP A 60 8.53 0.40 9.44
N ILE A 61 8.94 -0.67 8.74
CA ILE A 61 10.17 -0.69 7.91
C ILE A 61 9.83 -0.91 6.44
N LEU A 62 9.25 -2.07 6.09
CA LEU A 62 9.03 -2.43 4.68
C LEU A 62 7.97 -1.54 4.03
N ALA A 63 6.81 -1.35 4.66
CA ALA A 63 5.74 -0.54 4.09
C ALA A 63 6.18 0.91 3.80
N PRO A 64 6.77 1.68 4.75
CA PRO A 64 7.24 3.02 4.46
C PRO A 64 8.33 3.07 3.37
N TYR A 65 9.24 2.08 3.37
CA TYR A 65 10.29 1.98 2.35
C TYR A 65 9.70 1.80 0.94
N PHE A 66 8.84 0.80 0.75
CA PHE A 66 8.24 0.53 -0.57
C PHE A 66 7.29 1.65 -1.01
N THR A 67 6.48 2.20 -0.09
CA THR A 67 5.62 3.34 -0.41
C THR A 67 6.46 4.54 -0.83
N HIS A 68 7.56 4.86 -0.13
CA HIS A 68 8.46 5.94 -0.52
C HIS A 68 8.98 5.74 -1.95
N HIS A 69 9.46 4.53 -2.28
CA HIS A 69 9.95 4.22 -3.63
C HIS A 69 8.87 4.40 -4.70
N VAL A 70 7.65 3.87 -4.46
CA VAL A 70 6.52 4.06 -5.37
C VAL A 70 6.22 5.54 -5.59
N ILE A 71 6.19 6.34 -4.51
CA ILE A 71 5.93 7.78 -4.62
C ILE A 71 7.03 8.51 -5.39
N GLN A 72 8.31 8.16 -5.21
CA GLN A 72 9.40 8.76 -5.99
C GLN A 72 9.27 8.42 -7.48
N GLU A 73 8.96 7.17 -7.82
CA GLU A 73 8.71 6.78 -9.22
C GLU A 73 7.51 7.52 -9.81
N MET A 74 6.43 7.68 -9.04
CA MET A 74 5.27 8.45 -9.46
C MET A 74 5.56 9.93 -9.67
N LYS A 75 6.41 10.56 -8.84
CA LYS A 75 6.82 11.96 -9.04
C LYS A 75 7.62 12.16 -10.33
N LEU A 76 8.28 11.12 -10.82
CA LEU A 76 8.96 11.09 -12.11
C LEU A 76 8.00 10.73 -13.27
N ALA A 77 6.93 10.00 -12.97
CA ALA A 77 5.91 9.68 -13.94
C ALA A 77 5.07 10.91 -14.30
N PHE A 78 4.89 11.16 -15.60
CA PHE A 78 4.05 12.27 -16.05
C PHE A 78 2.56 12.04 -15.78
N TYR A 79 2.12 10.79 -15.78
CA TYR A 79 0.71 10.41 -15.71
C TYR A 79 0.48 9.16 -14.86
N TYR A 80 -0.63 9.16 -14.11
CA TYR A 80 -1.09 8.02 -13.31
C TYR A 80 -2.62 8.00 -13.21
N SER A 81 -3.19 6.84 -12.90
CA SER A 81 -4.58 6.72 -12.47
C SER A 81 -4.66 6.43 -10.98
N LEU A 82 -5.73 6.92 -10.35
CA LEU A 82 -6.07 6.61 -8.96
C LEU A 82 -7.25 5.65 -8.97
N SER A 83 -7.23 4.64 -8.10
CA SER A 83 -8.36 3.73 -7.93
C SER A 83 -8.61 3.49 -6.46
N PHE A 84 -9.87 3.31 -6.08
CA PHE A 84 -10.25 3.04 -4.72
C PHE A 84 -11.49 2.16 -4.69
N ASP A 85 -11.64 1.44 -3.59
CA ASP A 85 -12.79 0.59 -3.30
C ASP A 85 -13.10 0.66 -1.80
N ALA A 86 -14.26 0.18 -1.37
CA ALA A 86 -14.63 0.10 0.04
C ALA A 86 -14.69 -1.36 0.49
N SER A 87 -13.87 -1.71 1.48
CA SER A 87 -14.00 -2.99 2.19
C SER A 87 -14.73 -2.78 3.51
N ASN A 88 -15.85 -3.49 3.72
CA ASN A 88 -16.67 -3.36 4.91
C ASN A 88 -16.36 -4.47 5.93
N LYS A 89 -15.99 -4.09 7.17
CA LYS A 89 -15.84 -5.00 8.30
C LYS A 89 -16.61 -4.48 9.52
N GLY A 90 -17.87 -4.92 9.65
CA GLY A 90 -18.78 -4.37 10.67
C GLY A 90 -19.09 -2.91 10.36
N ASN A 91 -18.84 -2.01 11.32
CA ASN A 91 -19.03 -0.56 11.14
C ASN A 91 -17.79 0.16 10.60
N LEU A 92 -16.66 -0.53 10.47
CA LEU A 92 -15.43 0.01 9.91
C LEU A 92 -15.42 -0.21 8.40
N LYS A 93 -15.24 0.85 7.63
CA LYS A 93 -14.98 0.74 6.19
C LYS A 93 -13.57 1.18 5.92
N THR A 94 -12.87 0.34 5.18
CA THR A 94 -11.46 0.50 4.87
C THR A 94 -11.33 0.72 3.37
N TYR A 95 -10.71 1.83 2.99
CA TYR A 95 -10.54 2.28 1.62
C TYR A 95 -9.09 2.11 1.17
N PRO A 96 -8.74 1.06 0.40
CA PRO A 96 -7.47 1.01 -0.29
C PRO A 96 -7.43 2.04 -1.41
N PHE A 97 -6.41 2.90 -1.38
CA PHE A 97 -6.09 3.79 -2.49
C PHE A 97 -4.93 3.20 -3.29
N CYS A 98 -5.23 2.84 -4.52
CA CYS A 98 -4.33 2.22 -5.47
C CYS A 98 -3.95 3.20 -6.57
N VAL A 99 -2.72 3.11 -7.05
CA VAL A 99 -2.22 3.87 -8.19
C VAL A 99 -1.79 2.92 -9.29
N GLN A 100 -1.93 3.36 -10.53
CA GLN A 100 -1.35 2.71 -11.70
C GLN A 100 -0.63 3.74 -12.56
N TYR A 101 0.61 3.45 -12.95
CA TYR A 101 1.45 4.34 -13.74
C TYR A 101 2.44 3.54 -14.59
N PHE A 102 3.06 4.19 -15.58
CA PHE A 102 4.14 3.62 -16.38
C PHE A 102 5.49 3.97 -15.76
N SER A 103 6.25 2.94 -15.41
CA SER A 103 7.66 3.03 -15.01
C SER A 103 8.58 2.68 -16.19
N ASP A 104 9.88 2.81 -15.99
CA ASP A 104 10.92 2.36 -16.91
C ASP A 104 10.85 0.87 -17.26
N VAL A 105 10.30 0.05 -16.36
CA VAL A 105 10.12 -1.40 -16.54
C VAL A 105 8.70 -1.80 -16.94
N GLY A 106 7.81 -0.84 -17.23
CA GLY A 106 6.43 -1.08 -17.67
C GLY A 106 5.37 -0.64 -16.67
N VAL A 107 4.16 -1.19 -16.80
CA VAL A 107 3.01 -0.82 -15.95
C VAL A 107 3.20 -1.31 -14.52
N LYS A 108 3.16 -0.40 -13.55
CA LYS A 108 3.17 -0.70 -12.12
C LYS A 108 1.82 -0.39 -11.49
N LYS A 109 1.48 -1.18 -10.47
CA LYS A 109 0.32 -1.01 -9.60
C LYS A 109 0.78 -1.07 -8.16
N ALA A 110 0.30 -0.16 -7.32
CA ALA A 110 0.65 -0.14 -5.90
C ALA A 110 -0.50 0.41 -5.06
N ILE A 111 -0.60 -0.05 -3.81
CA ILE A 111 -1.41 0.60 -2.78
C ILE A 111 -0.53 1.66 -2.14
N ILE A 112 -1.01 2.91 -2.09
CA ILE A 112 -0.27 4.04 -1.51
C ILE A 112 -0.79 4.46 -0.14
N ASP A 113 -2.05 4.12 0.16
CA ASP A 113 -2.63 4.32 1.48
C ASP A 113 -3.85 3.42 1.71
N LEU A 114 -4.21 3.26 2.98
CA LEU A 114 -5.36 2.48 3.43
C LEU A 114 -6.06 3.27 4.53
N ILE A 115 -7.20 3.88 4.22
CA ILE A 115 -7.92 4.78 5.13
C ILE A 115 -9.14 4.09 5.72
N ASP A 116 -9.27 4.15 7.03
CA ASP A 116 -10.50 3.78 7.72
C ASP A 116 -11.41 5.01 7.87
N ASP A 117 -12.58 4.98 7.24
CA ASP A 117 -13.60 6.04 7.32
C ASP A 117 -14.99 5.39 7.29
N SER A 118 -15.88 5.75 8.22
CA SER A 118 -17.24 5.19 8.23
C SER A 118 -18.17 5.83 7.20
N SER A 119 -17.79 6.97 6.62
CA SER A 119 -18.56 7.65 5.59
C SER A 119 -18.37 7.00 4.21
N GLU A 120 -19.45 6.97 3.44
CA GLU A 120 -19.50 6.58 2.02
C GLU A 120 -19.99 7.75 1.16
N SER A 121 -19.88 8.99 1.63
CA SER A 121 -20.26 10.13 0.79
C SER A 121 -19.20 10.39 -0.28
N ALA A 122 -19.64 10.87 -1.46
CA ALA A 122 -18.74 11.24 -2.53
C ALA A 122 -17.74 12.32 -2.06
N ILE A 123 -18.19 13.25 -1.21
CA ILE A 123 -17.39 14.34 -0.65
C ILE A 123 -16.30 13.80 0.26
N ASP A 124 -16.62 12.86 1.15
CA ASP A 124 -15.66 12.32 2.11
C ASP A 124 -14.61 11.44 1.41
N ILE A 125 -15.03 10.58 0.47
CA ILE A 125 -14.10 9.77 -0.33
C ILE A 125 -13.19 10.67 -1.17
N HIS A 126 -13.75 11.70 -1.81
CA HIS A 126 -12.98 12.69 -2.54
C HIS A 126 -11.98 13.43 -1.64
N ARG A 127 -12.41 13.87 -0.44
CA ARG A 127 -11.52 14.51 0.54
C ARG A 127 -10.37 13.60 0.93
N ASN A 128 -10.65 12.33 1.24
CA ASN A 128 -9.63 11.34 1.62
C ASN A 128 -8.63 11.13 0.46
N ALA A 129 -9.13 11.03 -0.77
CA ALA A 129 -8.31 10.96 -1.97
C ALA A 129 -7.40 12.19 -2.14
N ARG A 130 -7.96 13.41 -2.04
CA ARG A 130 -7.19 14.67 -2.13
C ARG A 130 -6.14 14.76 -1.03
N GLN A 131 -6.48 14.40 0.22
CA GLN A 131 -5.53 14.37 1.32
C GLN A 131 -4.34 13.43 1.07
N ILE A 132 -4.58 12.26 0.46
CA ILE A 132 -3.50 11.35 0.06
C ILE A 132 -2.62 11.97 -1.02
N LEU A 133 -3.23 12.56 -2.05
CA LEU A 133 -2.48 13.24 -3.12
C LEU A 133 -1.62 14.37 -2.55
N ASP A 134 -2.17 15.18 -1.66
CA ASP A 134 -1.47 16.30 -1.02
C ASP A 134 -0.38 15.80 -0.06
N LYS A 135 -0.65 14.75 0.75
CA LYS A 135 0.31 14.09 1.66
C LYS A 135 1.58 13.63 0.95
N TYR A 136 1.44 13.10 -0.27
CA TYR A 136 2.55 12.60 -1.06
C TYR A 136 3.05 13.59 -2.11
N GLU A 137 2.49 14.81 -2.14
CA GLU A 137 2.79 15.86 -3.12
C GLU A 137 2.63 15.36 -4.58
N LEU A 138 1.60 14.53 -4.82
CA LEU A 138 1.27 14.02 -6.14
C LEU A 138 0.46 15.07 -6.90
N ASN A 139 0.98 15.49 -8.04
CA ASN A 139 0.37 16.55 -8.84
C ASN A 139 -0.93 16.06 -9.50
N LEU A 140 -2.04 16.74 -9.21
CA LEU A 140 -3.35 16.48 -9.84
C LEU A 140 -3.29 16.59 -11.38
N TYR A 141 -2.38 17.39 -11.94
CA TYR A 141 -2.16 17.44 -13.38
C TYR A 141 -1.78 16.07 -13.97
N GLY A 142 -1.07 15.23 -13.23
CA GLY A 142 -0.72 13.87 -13.64
C GLY A 142 -1.86 12.86 -13.51
N LEU A 143 -2.93 13.15 -12.76
CA LEU A 143 -4.04 12.23 -12.57
C LEU A 143 -4.89 12.13 -13.85
N THR A 144 -4.76 11.06 -14.64
CA THR A 144 -5.47 10.93 -15.92
C THR A 144 -6.80 10.19 -15.84
N ALA A 145 -6.98 9.32 -14.86
CA ALA A 145 -8.19 8.52 -14.73
C ALA A 145 -8.49 8.15 -13.26
N ILE A 146 -9.77 7.91 -12.98
CA ILE A 146 -10.25 7.37 -11.72
C ILE A 146 -10.88 6.00 -11.97
N GLY A 147 -10.48 5.00 -11.18
CA GLY A 147 -11.06 3.66 -11.20
C GLY A 147 -11.85 3.39 -9.91
N ALA A 148 -13.14 3.14 -10.04
CA ALA A 148 -14.03 2.75 -8.96
C ALA A 148 -15.18 1.91 -9.53
N ASP A 149 -16.03 1.35 -8.67
CA ASP A 149 -17.26 0.71 -9.13
C ASP A 149 -18.26 1.73 -9.73
N ASN A 150 -19.28 1.24 -10.44
CA ASN A 150 -20.26 2.11 -11.10
C ASN A 150 -21.33 2.67 -10.14
N ALA A 151 -21.12 2.65 -8.83
CA ALA A 151 -22.05 3.23 -7.89
C ALA A 151 -22.20 4.74 -8.14
N ASN A 152 -23.41 5.29 -7.95
CA ASN A 152 -23.68 6.71 -8.20
C ASN A 152 -22.75 7.63 -7.40
N VAL A 153 -22.37 7.23 -6.19
CA VAL A 153 -21.41 7.94 -5.34
C VAL A 153 -20.02 8.05 -6.00
N ASN A 154 -19.60 7.05 -6.76
CA ASN A 154 -18.27 6.98 -7.34
C ASN A 154 -18.23 7.57 -8.75
N MET A 155 -19.19 7.19 -9.61
CA MET A 155 -19.16 7.47 -11.06
C MET A 155 -20.39 8.24 -11.59
N GLY A 156 -21.27 8.71 -10.70
CA GLY A 156 -22.43 9.53 -11.07
C GLY A 156 -22.06 10.83 -11.81
N GLU A 157 -22.97 11.36 -12.62
CA GLU A 157 -22.67 12.49 -13.51
C GLU A 157 -22.53 13.83 -12.79
N TYR A 158 -23.37 14.08 -11.78
CA TYR A 158 -23.52 15.41 -11.16
C TYR A 158 -22.84 15.53 -9.80
N HIS A 159 -22.93 14.49 -8.96
CA HIS A 159 -22.39 14.50 -7.61
C HIS A 159 -21.83 13.12 -7.26
N SER A 160 -20.56 12.93 -7.61
CA SER A 160 -19.81 11.70 -7.39
C SER A 160 -18.34 12.04 -7.19
N VAL A 161 -17.54 11.08 -6.73
CA VAL A 161 -16.09 11.25 -6.61
C VAL A 161 -15.49 11.64 -7.95
N PHE A 162 -15.90 10.98 -9.04
CA PHE A 162 -15.49 11.34 -10.40
C PHE A 162 -15.88 12.77 -10.78
N ALA A 163 -17.13 13.17 -10.54
CA ALA A 163 -17.61 14.51 -10.86
C ALA A 163 -16.82 15.60 -10.10
N LEU A 164 -16.57 15.38 -8.81
CA LEU A 164 -15.78 16.29 -7.96
C LEU A 164 -14.35 16.46 -8.49
N PHE A 165 -13.68 15.36 -8.83
CA PHE A 165 -12.34 15.44 -9.43
C PHE A 165 -12.34 16.05 -10.83
N ARG A 166 -13.40 15.84 -11.61
CA ARG A 166 -13.54 16.45 -12.94
C ARG A 166 -13.71 17.97 -12.85
N ASP A 167 -14.38 18.47 -11.81
CA ASP A 167 -14.50 19.92 -11.59
C ASP A 167 -13.13 20.55 -11.30
N GLU A 168 -12.23 19.84 -10.60
CA GLU A 168 -10.83 20.27 -10.38
C GLU A 168 -9.94 20.03 -11.62
N LYS A 169 -10.19 18.96 -12.36
CA LYS A 169 -9.44 18.56 -13.56
C LYS A 169 -10.38 18.16 -14.70
N PRO A 170 -10.81 19.12 -15.55
CA PRO A 170 -11.75 18.86 -16.65
C PRO A 170 -11.25 17.85 -17.71
N THR A 171 -9.94 17.63 -17.78
CA THR A 171 -9.29 16.66 -18.69
C THR A 171 -9.28 15.22 -18.18
N LEU A 172 -9.91 14.94 -17.04
CA LEU A 172 -9.97 13.58 -16.48
C LEU A 172 -10.76 12.64 -17.42
N LEU A 173 -10.18 11.47 -17.70
CA LEU A 173 -10.81 10.44 -18.53
C LEU A 173 -11.84 9.67 -17.71
N LYS A 174 -12.99 9.40 -18.34
CA LYS A 174 -14.01 8.49 -17.82
C LYS A 174 -13.72 7.05 -18.20
#